data_AF-A0A8J5SKC4-F1
#
_entry.id   AF-A0A8J5SKC4-F1
#
_cell.length_a   1.000
_cell.length_b   1.000
_cell.length_c   1.000
_cell.angle_alpha   90.00
_cell.angle_beta   90.00
_cell.angle_gamma   90.00
#
_symmetry.space_group_name_H-M   'P 1'
#
loop_
_entity.id
_entity.type
_entity.pdbx_description
1 polymer ?
#
loop_
_entity_poly.entity_id
_entity_poly.type
_entity_poly.pdbx_seq_one_letter_code
_entity_poly.pdbx_strand_id
1 'polypeptide(L)'
;MASAALTLPRVLLASAALRISLMVYGEWQDAHLEVRYTDVDYLVFSDAAASVAAGRSPFARATYRYSPLLAYLLLPNSLLHPAWGKLLFSAADLLVGLFINTILKLRGVPDRTRIWSVIAWLFNPFTFTIGTRGNCRVLQAAF
;
A
#
# COMPACT_ATOMS: atom_id res chain seq x y z
N MET A 1 -5.14 -37.13 -1.07
CA MET A 1 -4.36 -35.96 -0.61
C MET A 1 -5.01 -34.72 -1.17
N ALA A 2 -5.82 -34.01 -0.38
CA ALA A 2 -6.51 -32.80 -0.84
C ALA A 2 -5.46 -31.72 -1.11
N SER A 3 -5.21 -31.40 -2.38
CA SER A 3 -4.47 -30.19 -2.73
C SER A 3 -5.18 -29.04 -2.03
N ALA A 4 -4.50 -28.34 -1.12
CA ALA A 4 -5.06 -27.16 -0.49
C ALA A 4 -5.44 -26.17 -1.61
N ALA A 5 -6.72 -26.12 -1.97
CA ALA A 5 -7.16 -25.24 -3.04
C ALA A 5 -6.75 -23.81 -2.67
N LEU A 6 -6.02 -23.16 -3.57
CA LEU A 6 -5.67 -21.74 -3.46
C LEU A 6 -6.96 -20.94 -3.57
N THR A 7 -7.54 -20.58 -2.42
CA THR A 7 -8.75 -19.77 -2.36
C THR A 7 -8.36 -18.29 -2.25
N LEU A 8 -9.17 -17.41 -2.82
CA LEU A 8 -8.94 -15.95 -2.79
C LEU A 8 -8.68 -15.41 -1.36
N PRO A 9 -9.42 -15.81 -0.31
CA PRO A 9 -9.15 -15.33 1.05
C PRO A 9 -7.77 -15.74 1.56
N ARG A 10 -7.31 -16.96 1.26
CA ARG A 10 -5.97 -17.42 1.64
C ARG A 10 -4.87 -16.63 0.94
N VAL A 11 -5.06 -16.35 -0.35
CA VAL A 11 -4.13 -15.53 -1.15
C VAL A 11 -4.04 -14.12 -0.59
N LEU A 12 -5.18 -13.49 -0.25
CA LEU A 12 -5.22 -12.16 0.34
C LEU A 12 -4.60 -12.12 1.74
N LEU A 13 -4.88 -13.11 2.59
CA LEU A 13 -4.29 -13.20 3.93
C LEU A 13 -2.77 -13.38 3.87
N ALA A 14 -2.27 -14.26 3.00
CA ALA A 14 -0.84 -14.45 2.80
C ALA A 14 -0.16 -13.16 2.27
N SER A 15 -0.82 -12.48 1.33
CA SER A 15 -0.39 -11.21 0.76
C SER A 15 -0.35 -10.07 1.80
N ALA A 16 -1.35 -10.02 2.70
CA ALA A 16 -1.41 -9.07 3.80
C ALA A 16 -0.32 -9.34 4.84
N ALA A 17 -0.14 -10.61 5.23
CA ALA A 17 0.92 -11.03 6.15
C ALA A 17 2.30 -10.64 5.62
N LEU A 18 2.58 -10.92 4.35
CA LEU A 18 3.83 -10.52 3.69
C LEU A 18 4.07 -9.00 3.78
N ARG A 19 3.04 -8.18 3.48
CA ARG A 19 3.15 -6.71 3.56
C ARG A 19 3.42 -6.23 4.97
N ILE A 20 2.75 -6.80 5.97
CA ILE A 20 2.99 -6.47 7.39
C ILE A 20 4.43 -6.84 7.77
N SER A 21 4.91 -8.04 7.41
CA SER A 21 6.28 -8.46 7.67
C SER A 21 7.31 -7.52 7.04
N LEU A 22 7.08 -7.09 5.79
CA LEU A 22 7.95 -6.14 5.10
C LEU A 22 7.92 -4.74 5.71
N MET A 23 6.78 -4.28 6.23
CA MET A 23 6.71 -3.01 6.95
C MET A 23 7.51 -3.07 8.24
N VAL A 24 7.36 -4.14 9.03
CA VAL A 24 8.12 -4.33 10.28
C VAL A 24 9.61 -4.40 9.98
N TYR A 25 10.00 -5.15 8.94
CA TYR A 25 11.38 -5.18 8.47
C TYR A 25 11.86 -3.80 8.01
N GLY A 26 11.02 -3.04 7.32
CA GLY A 26 11.33 -1.69 6.87
C GLY A 26 11.60 -0.71 8.02
N GLU A 27 10.79 -0.77 9.09
CA GLU A 27 11.03 0.03 10.30
C GLU A 27 12.35 -0.37 10.99
N TRP A 28 12.63 -1.69 11.06
CA TRP A 28 13.91 -2.16 11.58
C TRP A 28 15.08 -1.67 10.72
N GLN A 29 14.97 -1.78 9.39
CA GLN A 29 15.98 -1.33 8.44
C GLN A 29 16.24 0.17 8.56
N ASP A 30 15.18 0.98 8.64
CA ASP A 30 15.27 2.44 8.77
C ASP A 30 15.97 2.87 10.07
N ALA A 31 15.94 2.04 11.11
CA ALA A 31 16.61 2.30 12.38
C ALA A 31 18.07 1.83 12.45
N HIS A 32 18.46 0.81 11.66
CA HIS A 32 19.77 0.16 11.77
C HIS A 32 20.69 0.38 10.57
N LEU A 33 20.17 0.73 9.39
CA LEU A 33 20.95 0.93 8.17
C LEU A 33 20.92 2.39 7.71
N GLU A 34 22.00 2.82 7.06
CA GLU A 34 22.08 4.17 6.46
C GLU A 34 21.09 4.34 5.31
N VAL A 35 20.86 3.28 4.53
CA VAL A 35 19.91 3.28 3.41
C VAL A 35 18.52 2.92 3.92
N ARG A 36 17.64 3.94 3.90
CA ARG A 36 16.25 3.82 4.32
C ARG A 36 15.43 2.95 3.35
N TYR A 37 14.64 2.07 3.92
CA TYR A 37 13.56 1.35 3.26
C TYR A 37 12.41 2.31 2.89
N THR A 38 12.00 3.19 3.80
CA THR A 38 10.90 4.14 3.56
C THR A 38 11.20 5.07 2.38
N ASP A 39 10.20 5.27 1.51
CA ASP A 39 10.29 6.19 0.38
C ASP A 39 10.39 7.64 0.86
N VAL A 40 11.25 8.45 0.22
CA VAL A 40 11.41 9.87 0.54
C VAL A 40 10.10 10.62 0.33
N ASP A 41 9.31 10.23 -0.68
CA ASP A 41 7.98 10.82 -0.93
C ASP A 41 7.05 10.62 0.28
N TYR A 42 7.21 9.54 1.05
CA TYR A 42 6.38 9.29 2.24
C TYR A 42 6.58 10.35 3.34
N LEU A 43 7.81 10.85 3.49
CA LEU A 43 8.12 11.94 4.41
C LEU A 43 7.51 13.25 3.90
N VAL A 44 7.50 13.47 2.58
CA VAL A 44 6.83 14.62 1.95
C VAL A 44 5.34 14.63 2.26
N PHE A 45 4.68 13.49 2.18
CA PHE A 45 3.27 13.38 2.53
C PHE A 45 3.01 13.58 4.02
N SER A 46 3.84 13.01 4.87
CA SER A 46 3.67 13.05 6.33
C SER A 46 3.83 14.48 6.88
N ASP A 47 4.78 15.27 6.34
CA ASP A 47 4.92 16.67 6.75
C ASP A 47 3.79 17.56 6.20
N ALA A 48 3.26 17.23 5.01
CA ALA A 48 2.07 17.91 4.49
C ALA A 48 0.84 17.59 5.36
N ALA A 49 0.67 16.34 5.77
CA ALA A 49 -0.37 15.93 6.72
C ALA A 49 -0.23 16.65 8.07
N ALA A 50 1.00 16.75 8.61
CA ALA A 50 1.27 17.50 9.84
C ALA A 50 0.98 19.01 9.67
N SER A 51 1.23 19.57 8.49
CA SER A 51 0.87 20.96 8.17
C SER A 51 -0.64 21.18 8.19
N VAL A 52 -1.41 20.24 7.60
CA VAL A 52 -2.88 20.25 7.64
C VAL A 52 -3.40 20.06 9.06
N ALA A 53 -2.80 19.17 9.86
CA ALA A 53 -3.17 18.96 11.26
C ALA A 53 -2.97 20.23 12.11
N ALA A 54 -1.96 21.05 11.76
CA ALA A 54 -1.73 22.36 12.37
C ALA A 54 -2.63 23.48 11.81
N GLY A 55 -3.64 23.17 10.98
CA GLY A 55 -4.54 24.14 10.37
C GLY A 55 -3.93 24.93 9.21
N ARG A 56 -2.77 24.53 8.69
CA ARG A 56 -2.09 25.18 7.56
C ARG A 56 -2.40 24.45 6.24
N SER A 57 -2.06 25.09 5.13
CA SER A 57 -2.19 24.47 3.81
C SER A 57 -1.20 23.30 3.65
N PRO A 58 -1.59 22.18 2.98
CA PRO A 58 -0.64 21.11 2.64
C PRO A 58 0.49 21.58 1.71
N PHE A 59 0.24 22.65 0.94
CA PHE A 59 1.23 23.28 0.06
C PHE A 59 2.17 24.25 0.78
N ALA A 60 2.04 24.41 2.10
CA ALA A 60 3.03 25.15 2.89
C ALA A 60 4.44 24.56 2.74
N ARG A 61 4.53 23.27 2.41
CA ARG A 61 5.78 22.62 1.99
C ARG A 61 5.97 22.80 0.49
N ALA A 62 7.03 23.53 0.10
CA ALA A 62 7.35 23.82 -1.31
C ALA A 62 7.56 22.56 -2.18
N THR A 63 7.98 21.44 -1.60
CA THR A 63 8.20 20.17 -2.33
C THR A 63 6.95 19.30 -2.45
N TYR A 64 5.79 19.71 -1.89
CA TYR A 64 4.56 18.94 -1.97
C TYR A 64 3.85 19.18 -3.31
N ARG A 65 3.84 18.16 -4.17
CA ARG A 65 3.28 18.20 -5.53
C ARG A 65 2.06 17.30 -5.76
N TYR A 66 1.51 16.77 -4.68
CA TYR A 66 0.48 15.73 -4.72
C TYR A 66 -0.91 16.32 -4.45
N SER A 67 -1.97 15.56 -4.71
CA SER A 67 -3.33 16.00 -4.44
C SER A 67 -3.51 16.39 -2.97
N PRO A 68 -4.16 17.51 -2.63
CA PRO A 68 -4.48 17.88 -1.24
C PRO A 68 -5.19 16.76 -0.48
N LEU A 69 -6.05 16.00 -1.19
CA LEU A 69 -6.81 14.89 -0.61
C LEU A 69 -5.88 13.84 0.04
N LEU A 70 -4.70 13.60 -0.54
CA LEU A 70 -3.72 12.68 0.02
C LEU A 70 -3.21 13.16 1.40
N ALA A 71 -2.95 14.45 1.56
CA ALA A 71 -2.53 15.01 2.84
C ALA A 71 -3.62 14.85 3.91
N TYR A 72 -4.90 15.03 3.55
CA TYR A 72 -6.02 14.80 4.46
C TYR A 72 -6.18 13.32 4.83
N LEU A 73 -6.05 12.39 3.87
CA LEU A 73 -6.10 10.95 4.14
C LEU A 73 -4.99 10.46 5.08
N LEU A 74 -3.86 11.18 5.08
CA LEU A 74 -2.69 10.89 5.90
C LEU A 74 -2.64 11.69 7.20
N LEU A 75 -3.68 12.47 7.55
CA LEU A 75 -3.77 13.12 8.87
C LEU A 75 -3.47 12.18 10.05
N PRO A 76 -3.94 10.90 10.05
CA PRO A 76 -3.62 9.98 11.12
C PRO A 76 -2.14 9.61 11.21
N ASN A 77 -1.31 9.87 10.18
CA ASN A 77 0.15 9.73 10.28
C ASN A 77 0.70 10.62 11.40
N SER A 78 0.20 11.86 11.48
CA SER A 78 0.63 12.84 12.49
C SER A 78 -0.09 12.70 13.83
N LEU A 79 -1.31 12.14 13.84
CA LEU A 79 -2.16 12.09 15.04
C LEU A 79 -2.09 10.74 15.78
N LEU A 80 -1.90 9.63 15.06
CA LEU A 80 -1.96 8.27 15.63
C LEU A 80 -0.62 7.55 15.50
N HIS A 81 -0.15 7.32 14.27
CA HIS A 81 1.06 6.54 14.04
C HIS A 81 1.68 6.81 12.66
N PRO A 82 3.01 7.02 12.54
CA PRO A 82 3.68 7.30 11.27
C PRO A 82 3.48 6.22 10.20
N ALA A 83 3.23 4.97 10.57
CA ALA A 83 2.99 3.87 9.62
C ALA A 83 1.56 3.81 9.04
N TRP A 84 0.64 4.68 9.46
CA TRP A 84 -0.75 4.66 8.99
C TRP A 84 -0.88 4.70 7.45
N GLY A 85 -0.12 5.58 6.79
CA GLY A 85 -0.12 5.69 5.35
C GLY A 85 0.42 4.44 4.65
N LYS A 86 1.44 3.77 5.20
CA LYS A 86 1.94 2.48 4.68
C LYS A 86 0.84 1.41 4.72
N LEU A 87 0.06 1.37 5.81
CA LEU A 87 -1.10 0.49 5.95
C LEU A 87 -2.18 0.83 4.92
N LEU A 88 -2.52 2.12 4.77
CA LEU A 88 -3.49 2.59 3.79
C LEU A 88 -3.12 2.19 2.36
N PHE A 89 -1.87 2.40 1.94
CA PHE A 89 -1.41 2.06 0.60
C PHE A 89 -1.39 0.55 0.37
N SER A 90 -1.03 -0.23 1.39
CA SER A 90 -1.06 -1.69 1.31
C SER A 90 -2.49 -2.24 1.27
N ALA A 91 -3.44 -1.61 1.96
CA ALA A 91 -4.85 -1.95 1.86
C ALA A 91 -5.41 -1.65 0.46
N ALA A 92 -5.01 -0.52 -0.15
CA ALA A 92 -5.38 -0.19 -1.52
C ALA A 92 -4.86 -1.24 -2.52
N ASP A 93 -3.64 -1.75 -2.34
CA ASP A 93 -3.10 -2.81 -3.20
C ASP A 93 -3.87 -4.13 -3.11
N LEU A 94 -4.30 -4.50 -1.88
CA LEU A 94 -5.18 -5.66 -1.68
C LEU A 94 -6.53 -5.45 -2.36
N LEU A 95 -7.06 -4.22 -2.34
CA LEU A 95 -8.30 -3.85 -3.05
C LEU A 95 -8.14 -3.98 -4.57
N VAL A 96 -7.00 -3.59 -5.14
CA VAL A 96 -6.70 -3.83 -6.57
C VAL A 96 -6.75 -5.32 -6.90
N GLY A 97 -6.20 -6.18 -6.03
CA GLY A 97 -6.33 -7.63 -6.17
C GLY A 97 -7.79 -8.12 -6.20
N LEU A 98 -8.66 -7.52 -5.40
CA LEU A 98 -10.10 -7.79 -5.41
C LEU A 98 -10.78 -7.31 -6.70
N PHE A 99 -10.37 -6.16 -7.24
CA PHE A 99 -10.87 -5.65 -8.52
C PHE A 99 -10.46 -6.54 -9.69
N ILE A 100 -9.20 -6.99 -9.73
CA ILE A 100 -8.73 -7.96 -10.75
C ILE A 100 -9.60 -9.22 -10.70
N ASN A 101 -9.85 -9.76 -9.51
CA ASN A 101 -10.72 -10.92 -9.34
C ASN A 101 -12.15 -10.63 -9.85
N THR A 102 -12.73 -9.50 -9.48
CA THR A 102 -14.10 -9.13 -9.85
C THR A 102 -14.25 -8.95 -11.36
N ILE A 103 -13.33 -8.21 -11.99
CA ILE A 103 -13.32 -7.96 -13.44
C ILE A 103 -13.19 -9.27 -14.22
N LEU A 104 -12.26 -10.15 -13.84
CA LEU A 104 -12.06 -11.43 -14.52
C LEU A 104 -13.26 -12.37 -14.33
N LYS A 105 -13.92 -12.32 -13.16
CA LYS A 105 -15.17 -13.06 -12.92
C LYS A 105 -16.30 -12.56 -13.82
N LEU A 106 -16.45 -11.23 -13.96
CA LEU A 106 -17.45 -10.63 -14.85
C LEU A 106 -17.19 -10.94 -16.34
N ARG A 107 -15.92 -11.12 -16.72
CA ARG A 107 -15.52 -11.53 -18.09
C ARG A 107 -15.63 -13.04 -18.35
N GLY A 108 -16.11 -13.83 -17.39
CA GLY A 108 -16.28 -15.28 -17.55
C GLY A 108 -14.97 -16.06 -17.61
N VAL A 109 -13.87 -15.52 -17.08
CA VAL A 109 -12.57 -16.20 -17.08
C VAL A 109 -12.57 -17.36 -16.07
N PRO A 110 -11.97 -18.53 -16.41
CA PRO A 110 -11.90 -19.66 -15.49
C PRO A 110 -11.24 -19.33 -14.15
N ASP A 111 -11.73 -19.94 -13.06
CA ASP A 111 -11.29 -19.68 -11.69
C ASP A 111 -9.77 -19.83 -11.50
N ARG A 112 -9.17 -20.82 -12.16
CA ARG A 112 -7.72 -21.06 -12.10
C ARG A 112 -6.94 -19.86 -12.62
N THR A 113 -7.24 -19.39 -13.83
CA THR A 113 -6.56 -18.24 -14.45
C THR A 113 -6.79 -16.98 -13.64
N ARG A 114 -8.01 -16.78 -13.13
CA ARG A 114 -8.34 -15.64 -12.26
C ARG A 114 -7.46 -15.60 -11.01
N ILE A 115 -7.34 -16.72 -10.28
CA ILE A 115 -6.54 -16.80 -9.05
C ILE A 115 -5.06 -16.56 -9.36
N TRP A 116 -4.54 -17.14 -10.44
CA TRP A 116 -3.16 -16.90 -10.87
C TRP A 116 -2.89 -15.43 -11.23
N SER A 117 -3.82 -14.74 -11.89
CA SER A 117 -3.68 -13.30 -12.16
C SER A 117 -3.65 -12.47 -10.87
N VAL A 118 -4.47 -12.81 -9.88
CA VAL A 118 -4.46 -12.14 -8.56
C VAL A 118 -3.14 -12.39 -7.83
N ILE A 119 -2.64 -13.63 -7.85
CA ILE A 119 -1.34 -13.98 -7.28
C ILE A 119 -0.22 -13.20 -7.97
N ALA A 120 -0.24 -13.16 -9.31
CA ALA A 120 0.76 -12.44 -10.10
C ALA A 120 0.77 -10.94 -9.79
N TRP A 121 -0.36 -10.32 -9.44
CA TRP A 121 -0.39 -8.93 -8.97
C TRP A 121 0.10 -8.78 -7.53
N LEU A 122 -0.48 -9.55 -6.60
CA LEU A 122 -0.27 -9.37 -5.16
C LEU A 122 1.12 -9.79 -4.67
N PHE A 123 1.75 -10.74 -5.34
CA PHE A 123 3.08 -11.26 -5.01
C PHE A 123 4.16 -10.77 -5.98
N ASN A 124 3.87 -9.75 -6.79
CA ASN A 124 4.89 -9.11 -7.60
C ASN A 124 5.83 -8.30 -6.69
N PRO A 125 7.16 -8.55 -6.74
CA PRO A 125 8.12 -7.82 -5.91
C PRO A 125 8.07 -6.32 -6.08
N PHE A 126 7.69 -5.81 -7.25
CA PHE A 126 7.56 -4.37 -7.46
C PHE A 126 6.32 -3.79 -6.77
N THR A 127 5.16 -4.46 -6.84
CA THR A 127 3.90 -3.90 -6.31
C THR A 127 3.93 -3.85 -4.78
N PHE A 128 4.28 -4.97 -4.14
CA PHE A 128 4.28 -5.03 -2.68
C PHE A 128 5.41 -4.20 -2.06
N THR A 129 6.55 -4.01 -2.74
CA THR A 129 7.62 -3.13 -2.22
C THR A 129 7.22 -1.66 -2.31
N ILE A 130 6.65 -1.22 -3.44
CA ILE A 130 6.18 0.18 -3.61
C ILE A 130 5.16 0.54 -2.52
N GLY A 131 4.18 -0.33 -2.24
CA GLY A 131 3.18 -0.09 -1.21
C GLY A 131 3.74 -0.10 0.22
N THR A 132 4.61 -1.05 0.55
CA THR A 132 5.17 -1.18 1.91
C THR A 132 6.22 -0.10 2.21
N ARG A 133 6.89 0.45 1.20
CA ARG A 133 7.80 1.59 1.34
C ARG A 133 7.08 2.93 1.59
N GLY A 134 5.75 2.98 1.40
CA GLY A 134 4.97 4.20 1.63
C GLY A 134 4.76 5.05 0.37
N ASN A 135 4.84 4.49 -0.84
CA ASN A 135 4.62 5.27 -2.05
C ASN A 135 3.12 5.32 -2.41
N CYS A 136 2.59 6.51 -2.71
CA CYS A 136 1.17 6.69 -3.02
C CYS A 136 0.76 6.21 -4.43
N ARG A 137 1.70 5.79 -5.28
CA ARG A 137 1.40 5.28 -6.65
C ARG A 137 0.41 4.12 -6.65
N VAL A 138 0.35 3.34 -5.57
CA VAL A 138 -0.59 2.23 -5.46
C VAL A 138 -2.05 2.69 -5.38
N LEU A 139 -2.30 3.92 -4.91
CA LEU A 139 -3.64 4.51 -4.93
C LEU A 139 -4.12 4.80 -6.34
N GLN A 140 -3.23 5.20 -7.26
CA GLN A 140 -3.59 5.46 -8.67
C GLN A 140 -3.97 4.17 -9.42
N ALA A 141 -3.53 3.01 -8.93
CA ALA A 141 -3.97 1.72 -9.49
C ALA A 141 -5.36 1.32 -8.97
N ALA A 142 -5.77 1.85 -7.81
CA ALA A 142 -7.05 1.54 -7.18
C ALA A 142 -8.18 2.51 -7.59
N PHE A 143 -7.85 3.76 -7.92
CA PHE A 143 -8.77 4.85 -8.25
C PHE A 143 -8.31 5.60 -9.49
#